data_AF-A0A8G1EF76-F1
#
_entry.id   AF-A0A8G1EF76-F1
#
_cell.length_a   1.000
_cell.length_b   1.000
_cell.length_c   1.000
_cell.angle_alpha   90.00
_cell.angle_beta   90.00
_cell.angle_gamma   90.00
#
_symmetry.space_group_name_H-M   'P 1'
#
loop_
_entity.id
_entity.type
_entity.pdbx_description
1 polymer ?
#
loop_
_entity_poly.entity_id
_entity_poly.type
_entity_poly.pdbx_seq_one_letter_code
_entity_poly.pdbx_strand_id
1 'polypeptide(L)'
;MAFNNGLEMIEWLRKNFHTIAPTHALALKATRHLRKSEKKYLFSEDISLMRTAEGRWYEGLIYEMMILAASKCDFVKGVIRKGADAPYTRHKISQNQNGTFYSNYGDIKVRGNGQDLAEVDLLLIDQQNTVAFAEIITSPTDLKDFEQEIVFKKRLIGYLYGQPIVPFILISSVDISRNAIVQRIMNEPDSVLIVTSSCEEIKKTLNPRDIRYRPRKPIAHPKLIPLGDVHPKRPFDYRELHDQRREQMIKLMDEGASCEALTAPDEIPPIVKKIVFGALHPPAIKSLFQSTTVTIKGEPITYEEVMKRFSKVIFAVNLPECRPILYFRTRNKKEYFKMVPAKAGGFKYESRRTPHMAGFFLWLEGTQPSLGTRKTRILLEYFVENEKKESIKKEPAKKSRKPKKSKRRRK
;
A
#
# COMPACT_ATOMS: atom_id res chain seq x y z
N MET A 1 28.71 -21.66 -4.01
CA MET A 1 28.80 -20.29 -4.58
C MET A 1 27.93 -19.40 -3.71
N ALA A 2 28.47 -18.31 -3.17
CA ALA A 2 27.68 -17.36 -2.40
C ALA A 2 26.73 -16.62 -3.36
N PHE A 3 25.41 -16.69 -3.11
CA PHE A 3 24.43 -15.93 -3.87
C PHE A 3 24.54 -14.47 -3.46
N ASN A 4 24.95 -13.59 -4.39
CA ASN A 4 25.07 -12.15 -4.11
C ASN A 4 23.71 -11.43 -4.00
N ASN A 5 22.58 -12.13 -4.13
CA ASN A 5 21.20 -11.67 -3.83
C ASN A 5 20.90 -10.21 -4.26
N GLY A 6 21.35 -9.79 -5.44
CA GLY A 6 21.16 -8.42 -5.96
C GLY A 6 22.01 -7.31 -5.30
N LEU A 7 22.92 -7.62 -4.38
CA LEU A 7 23.78 -6.63 -3.71
C LEU A 7 24.73 -5.91 -4.69
N GLU A 8 25.29 -6.63 -5.67
CA GLU A 8 26.14 -6.02 -6.70
C GLU A 8 25.37 -5.02 -7.56
N MET A 9 24.12 -5.35 -7.92
CA MET A 9 23.23 -4.44 -8.62
C MET A 9 22.95 -3.19 -7.78
N ILE A 10 22.65 -3.33 -6.48
CA ILE A 10 22.42 -2.20 -5.57
C ILE A 10 23.66 -1.32 -5.45
N GLU A 11 24.83 -1.91 -5.26
CA GLU A 11 26.08 -1.18 -5.14
C GLU A 11 26.44 -0.44 -6.45
N TRP A 12 26.20 -1.08 -7.58
CA TRP A 12 26.38 -0.45 -8.89
C TRP A 12 25.42 0.72 -9.08
N LEU A 13 24.13 0.56 -8.76
CA LEU A 13 23.14 1.63 -8.85
C LEU A 13 23.50 2.81 -7.93
N ARG A 14 23.92 2.52 -6.70
CA ARG A 14 24.39 3.52 -5.72
C ARG A 14 25.53 4.38 -6.30
N LYS A 15 26.50 3.72 -6.95
CA LYS A 15 27.68 4.38 -7.53
C LYS A 15 27.44 5.06 -8.87
N ASN A 16 26.53 4.56 -9.70
CA ASN A 16 26.50 4.95 -11.11
C ASN A 16 25.20 5.61 -11.55
N PHE A 17 24.09 5.46 -10.84
CA PHE A 17 22.81 5.96 -11.33
C PHE A 17 22.79 7.50 -11.46
N HIS A 18 23.51 8.21 -10.58
CA HIS A 18 23.62 9.67 -10.65
C HIS A 18 24.27 10.18 -11.95
N THR A 19 25.01 9.34 -12.68
CA THR A 19 25.60 9.68 -13.99
C THR A 19 24.54 9.70 -15.10
N ILE A 20 23.33 9.22 -14.83
CA ILE A 20 22.21 9.20 -15.76
C ILE A 20 21.33 10.40 -15.43
N ALA A 21 21.57 11.52 -16.12
CA ALA A 21 20.79 12.73 -15.92
C ALA A 21 19.39 12.63 -16.59
N PRO A 22 18.34 13.23 -15.99
CA PRO A 22 17.01 13.34 -16.60
C PRO A 22 17.03 14.37 -17.74
N THR A 23 17.54 13.99 -18.91
CA THR A 23 17.64 14.88 -20.08
C THR A 23 16.27 15.24 -20.65
N HIS A 24 16.20 16.34 -21.41
CA HIS A 24 14.98 16.72 -22.16
C HIS A 24 14.44 15.57 -23.02
N ALA A 25 15.33 14.82 -23.69
CA ALA A 25 14.93 13.68 -24.52
C ALA A 25 14.25 12.57 -23.70
N LEU A 26 14.78 12.23 -22.51
CA LEU A 26 14.18 11.25 -21.62
C LEU A 26 12.85 11.75 -21.03
N ALA A 27 12.83 13.00 -20.56
CA ALA A 27 11.63 13.68 -20.05
C ALA A 27 10.50 13.67 -21.08
N LEU A 28 10.82 13.98 -22.34
CA LEU A 28 9.87 14.01 -23.44
C LEU A 28 9.43 12.58 -23.85
N LYS A 29 10.35 11.61 -23.83
CA LYS A 29 10.03 10.19 -24.08
C LYS A 29 9.06 9.64 -23.02
N ALA A 30 9.28 9.95 -21.75
CA ALA A 30 8.46 9.52 -20.61
C ALA A 30 6.99 9.92 -20.73
N THR A 31 6.68 11.01 -21.45
CA THR A 31 5.29 11.44 -21.68
C THR A 31 4.43 10.40 -22.40
N ARG A 32 5.03 9.42 -23.09
CA ARG A 32 4.28 8.32 -23.73
C ARG A 32 3.54 7.44 -22.73
N HIS A 33 4.00 7.39 -21.47
CA HIS A 33 3.36 6.61 -20.40
C HIS A 33 2.06 7.25 -19.89
N LEU A 34 1.86 8.55 -20.14
CA LEU A 34 0.66 9.28 -19.77
C LEU A 34 -0.50 9.05 -20.75
N ARG A 35 -1.72 9.01 -20.22
CA ARG A 35 -2.95 9.13 -21.01
C ARG A 35 -3.10 10.53 -21.59
N LYS A 36 -4.00 10.67 -22.58
CA LYS A 36 -4.30 11.94 -23.24
C LYS A 36 -4.70 13.05 -22.26
N SER A 37 -5.53 12.73 -21.26
CA SER A 37 -5.94 13.68 -20.22
C SER A 37 -4.76 14.07 -19.31
N GLU A 38 -3.96 13.10 -18.89
CA GLU A 38 -2.81 13.32 -17.99
C GLU A 38 -1.73 14.19 -18.66
N LYS A 39 -1.52 14.05 -19.97
CA LYS A 39 -0.67 14.96 -20.75
C LYS A 39 -1.13 16.42 -20.64
N LYS A 40 -2.44 16.65 -20.68
CA LYS A 40 -3.00 17.99 -20.46
C LYS A 40 -2.81 18.43 -19.02
N TYR A 41 -3.01 17.53 -18.07
CA TYR A 41 -2.94 17.84 -16.64
C TYR A 41 -1.52 18.13 -16.13
N LEU A 42 -0.48 17.59 -16.77
CA LEU A 42 0.92 17.83 -16.38
C LEU A 42 1.28 19.32 -16.27
N PHE A 43 0.60 20.18 -17.02
CA PHE A 43 0.75 21.65 -17.03
C PHE A 43 -0.52 22.37 -16.59
N SER A 44 -1.40 21.70 -15.86
CA SER A 44 -2.64 22.29 -15.35
C SER A 44 -2.37 23.27 -14.21
N GLU A 45 -3.17 24.34 -14.17
CA GLU A 45 -3.21 25.27 -13.04
C GLU A 45 -3.90 24.66 -11.81
N ASP A 46 -4.80 23.68 -12.02
CA ASP A 46 -5.30 22.82 -10.94
C ASP A 46 -4.15 21.96 -10.39
N ILE A 47 -3.66 22.35 -9.21
CA ILE A 47 -2.54 21.72 -8.51
C ILE A 47 -2.79 20.23 -8.24
N SER A 48 -4.04 19.83 -7.97
CA SER A 48 -4.39 18.44 -7.67
C SER A 48 -4.25 17.55 -8.90
N LEU A 49 -4.83 18.01 -10.03
CA LEU A 49 -4.70 17.33 -11.32
C LEU A 49 -3.23 17.31 -11.79
N MET A 50 -2.53 18.42 -11.61
CA MET A 50 -1.12 18.57 -11.97
C MET A 50 -0.23 17.61 -11.20
N ARG A 51 -0.31 17.58 -9.86
CA ARG A 51 0.48 16.67 -9.02
C ARG A 51 0.25 15.20 -9.35
N THR A 52 -1.00 14.83 -9.63
CA THR A 52 -1.33 13.45 -10.04
C THR A 52 -0.67 13.07 -11.36
N ALA A 53 -0.71 13.96 -12.35
CA ALA A 53 -0.06 13.73 -13.65
C ALA A 53 1.47 13.79 -13.55
N GLU A 54 2.01 14.67 -12.72
CA GLU A 54 3.44 14.82 -12.44
C GLU A 54 4.03 13.56 -11.80
N GLY A 55 3.36 12.98 -10.80
CA GLY A 55 3.77 11.70 -10.20
C GLY A 55 3.89 10.59 -11.24
N ARG A 56 2.85 10.38 -12.04
CA ARG A 56 2.86 9.35 -13.10
C ARG A 56 3.89 9.61 -14.20
N TRP A 57 4.10 10.88 -14.55
CA TRP A 57 5.11 11.24 -15.53
C TRP A 57 6.51 10.97 -14.99
N TYR A 58 6.76 11.33 -13.73
CA TYR A 58 8.04 11.11 -13.07
C TYR A 58 8.33 9.61 -12.90
N GLU A 59 7.33 8.79 -12.54
CA GLU A 59 7.47 7.32 -12.59
C GLU A 59 7.89 6.81 -13.97
N GLY A 60 7.26 7.34 -15.03
CA GLY A 60 7.62 7.02 -16.42
C GLY A 60 9.03 7.48 -16.79
N LEU A 61 9.48 8.63 -16.28
CA LEU A 61 10.83 9.15 -16.49
C LEU A 61 11.87 8.25 -15.83
N ILE A 62 11.67 7.91 -14.56
CA ILE A 62 12.56 7.02 -13.83
C ILE A 62 12.61 5.64 -14.48
N TYR A 63 11.47 5.12 -14.96
CA TYR A 63 11.43 3.89 -15.74
C TYR A 63 12.34 3.97 -17.00
N GLU A 64 12.25 5.06 -17.78
CA GLU A 64 13.10 5.27 -18.95
C GLU A 64 14.60 5.41 -18.59
N MET A 65 14.90 6.11 -17.49
CA MET A 65 16.26 6.22 -16.96
C MET A 65 16.80 4.86 -16.52
N MET A 66 15.98 4.02 -15.89
CA MET A 66 16.37 2.70 -15.42
C MET A 66 16.60 1.72 -16.58
N ILE A 67 15.85 1.82 -17.67
CA ILE A 67 16.15 1.08 -18.90
C ILE A 67 17.52 1.47 -19.44
N LEU A 68 17.81 2.78 -19.51
CA LEU A 68 19.10 3.28 -19.95
C LEU A 68 20.24 2.83 -19.02
N ALA A 69 20.00 2.79 -17.71
CA ALA A 69 20.93 2.27 -16.73
C ALA A 69 21.23 0.78 -16.98
N ALA A 70 20.18 -0.02 -17.16
CA ALA A 70 20.28 -1.45 -17.42
C ALA A 70 21.02 -1.76 -18.73
N SER A 71 20.98 -0.87 -19.73
CA SER A 71 21.75 -1.03 -20.97
C SER A 71 23.24 -0.77 -20.81
N LYS A 72 23.65 -0.08 -19.75
CA LYS A 72 25.07 0.23 -19.44
C LYS A 72 25.63 -0.67 -18.34
N CYS A 73 24.84 -1.62 -17.86
CA CYS A 73 25.15 -2.43 -16.69
C CYS A 73 24.75 -3.88 -16.93
N ASP A 74 25.70 -4.79 -16.72
CA ASP A 74 25.40 -6.21 -16.82
C ASP A 74 24.73 -6.73 -15.55
N PHE A 75 24.97 -6.15 -14.36
CA PHE A 75 24.33 -6.56 -13.10
C PHE A 75 22.81 -6.47 -13.13
N VAL A 76 22.24 -5.60 -13.97
CA VAL A 76 20.80 -5.54 -14.23
C VAL A 76 20.50 -6.35 -15.49
N LYS A 77 19.93 -7.55 -15.31
CA LYS A 77 19.46 -8.39 -16.43
C LYS A 77 18.35 -7.69 -17.20
N GLY A 78 17.41 -7.06 -16.50
CA GLY A 78 16.38 -6.26 -17.16
C GLY A 78 15.39 -5.59 -16.21
N VAL A 79 14.55 -4.76 -16.82
CA VAL A 79 13.45 -4.01 -16.19
C VAL A 79 12.14 -4.61 -16.65
N ILE A 80 11.23 -4.86 -15.72
CA ILE A 80 9.89 -5.34 -16.06
C ILE A 80 9.11 -4.23 -16.74
N ARG A 81 8.45 -4.56 -17.85
CA ARG A 81 7.67 -3.59 -18.64
C ARG A 81 6.65 -2.89 -17.76
N LYS A 82 6.53 -1.56 -17.88
CA LYS A 82 5.54 -0.72 -17.19
C LYS A 82 4.87 0.27 -18.16
N GLY A 83 3.69 0.74 -17.79
CA GLY A 83 3.03 1.87 -18.44
C GLY A 83 2.75 1.59 -19.91
N ALA A 84 3.31 2.38 -20.82
CA ALA A 84 3.15 2.19 -22.26
C ALA A 84 3.73 0.87 -22.81
N ASP A 85 4.65 0.22 -22.11
CA ASP A 85 5.24 -1.06 -22.54
C ASP A 85 4.50 -2.28 -21.99
N ALA A 86 3.67 -2.09 -20.97
CA ALA A 86 2.83 -3.17 -20.45
C ALA A 86 1.70 -3.49 -21.44
N PRO A 87 1.39 -4.76 -21.69
CA PRO A 87 0.27 -5.14 -22.55
C PRO A 87 -1.04 -4.59 -21.99
N TYR A 88 -1.84 -3.96 -22.84
CA TYR A 88 -3.17 -3.52 -22.46
C TYR A 88 -4.08 -4.74 -22.28
N THR A 89 -4.35 -5.10 -21.04
CA THR A 89 -5.20 -6.25 -20.73
C THR A 89 -6.34 -5.81 -19.82
N ARG A 90 -7.58 -5.89 -20.32
CA ARG A 90 -8.77 -5.68 -19.49
C ARG A 90 -9.03 -6.93 -18.66
N HIS A 91 -8.25 -7.14 -17.62
CA HIS A 91 -8.54 -8.20 -16.66
C HIS A 91 -9.75 -7.81 -15.82
N LYS A 92 -10.86 -8.53 -16.00
CA LYS A 92 -11.97 -8.47 -15.04
C LYS A 92 -11.47 -9.04 -13.72
N ILE A 93 -11.55 -8.25 -12.66
CA ILE A 93 -11.12 -8.68 -11.34
C ILE A 93 -12.13 -9.71 -10.81
N SER A 94 -11.64 -10.84 -10.33
CA SER A 94 -12.44 -11.93 -9.78
C SER A 94 -11.79 -12.48 -8.51
N GLN A 95 -12.57 -13.23 -7.73
CA GLN A 95 -12.01 -14.08 -6.68
C GLN A 95 -11.05 -15.11 -7.30
N ASN A 96 -10.15 -15.66 -6.48
CA ASN A 96 -9.10 -16.62 -6.83
C ASN A 96 -8.00 -16.10 -7.78
N GLN A 97 -7.94 -14.79 -8.03
CA GLN A 97 -6.81 -14.18 -8.73
C GLN A 97 -5.63 -13.98 -7.76
N ASN A 98 -4.63 -14.85 -7.86
CA ASN A 98 -3.39 -14.81 -7.08
C ASN A 98 -2.19 -14.59 -8.01
N GLY A 99 -1.18 -13.84 -7.57
CA GLY A 99 0.07 -13.61 -8.31
C GLY A 99 0.25 -12.18 -8.81
N THR A 100 1.07 -12.00 -9.84
CA THR A 100 1.45 -10.68 -10.39
C THR A 100 0.65 -10.32 -11.64
N PHE A 101 0.16 -9.09 -11.72
CA PHE A 101 -0.70 -8.61 -12.78
C PHE A 101 -0.35 -7.19 -13.19
N TYR A 102 -0.73 -6.83 -14.42
CA TYR A 102 -0.78 -5.43 -14.82
C TYR A 102 -2.10 -4.76 -14.44
N SER A 103 -2.02 -3.51 -14.03
CA SER A 103 -3.16 -2.59 -13.98
C SER A 103 -3.58 -2.19 -15.41
N ASN A 104 -4.77 -1.61 -15.56
CA ASN A 104 -5.21 -1.02 -16.84
C ASN A 104 -4.33 0.17 -17.29
N TYR A 105 -3.50 0.72 -16.40
CA TYR A 105 -2.53 1.76 -16.69
C TYR A 105 -1.14 1.19 -16.97
N GLY A 106 -0.91 -0.11 -16.72
CA GLY A 106 0.38 -0.77 -16.90
C GLY A 106 1.24 -0.75 -15.64
N ASP A 107 0.64 -0.49 -14.47
CA ASP A 107 1.33 -0.60 -13.18
C ASP A 107 1.41 -2.07 -12.76
N ILE A 108 2.41 -2.41 -11.96
CA ILE A 108 2.66 -3.78 -11.54
C ILE A 108 1.99 -3.99 -10.19
N LYS A 109 1.10 -4.98 -10.12
CA LYS A 109 0.33 -5.31 -8.91
C LYS A 109 0.55 -6.74 -8.51
N VAL A 110 0.63 -6.99 -7.20
CA VAL A 110 0.52 -8.32 -6.62
C VAL A 110 -0.88 -8.47 -6.05
N ARG A 111 -1.60 -9.50 -6.46
CA ARG A 111 -2.94 -9.81 -5.99
C ARG A 111 -3.01 -11.12 -5.22
N GLY A 112 -3.92 -11.15 -4.25
CA GLY A 112 -4.33 -12.34 -3.53
C GLY A 112 -5.85 -12.38 -3.46
N ASN A 113 -6.46 -13.46 -3.97
CA ASN A 113 -7.91 -13.61 -4.08
C ASN A 113 -8.60 -12.40 -4.77
N GLY A 114 -7.93 -11.81 -5.77
CA GLY A 114 -8.38 -10.63 -6.50
C GLY A 114 -8.13 -9.29 -5.80
N GLN A 115 -7.78 -9.27 -4.52
CA GLN A 115 -7.41 -8.04 -3.80
C GLN A 115 -5.98 -7.63 -4.15
N ASP A 116 -5.76 -6.34 -4.41
CA ASP A 116 -4.41 -5.76 -4.51
C ASP A 116 -3.73 -5.81 -3.11
N LEU A 117 -2.67 -6.61 -2.99
CA LEU A 117 -1.84 -6.73 -1.79
C LEU A 117 -0.72 -5.68 -1.77
N ALA A 118 -0.11 -5.49 -2.93
CA ALA A 118 0.93 -4.50 -3.16
C ALA A 118 0.84 -3.98 -4.60
N GLU A 119 1.27 -2.74 -4.77
CA GLU A 119 1.60 -2.13 -6.04
C GLU A 119 3.07 -1.71 -5.95
N VAL A 120 3.83 -1.89 -7.03
CA VAL A 120 5.25 -1.53 -7.07
C VAL A 120 5.50 -0.66 -8.28
N ASP A 121 6.33 0.37 -8.11
CA ASP A 121 6.57 1.31 -9.19
C ASP A 121 7.47 0.74 -10.26
N LEU A 122 8.49 -0.05 -9.87
CA LEU A 122 9.35 -0.78 -10.79
C LEU A 122 9.66 -2.16 -10.23
N LEU A 123 9.86 -3.12 -11.15
CA LEU A 123 10.51 -4.39 -10.86
C LEU A 123 11.73 -4.56 -11.76
N LEU A 124 12.80 -5.08 -11.17
CA LEU A 124 14.10 -5.30 -11.77
C LEU A 124 14.51 -6.74 -11.53
N ILE A 125 15.24 -7.31 -12.49
CA ILE A 125 15.83 -8.63 -12.39
C ILE A 125 17.34 -8.48 -12.51
N ASP A 126 18.08 -9.04 -11.56
CA ASP A 126 19.55 -9.11 -11.64
C ASP A 126 20.01 -10.31 -12.51
N GLN A 127 21.33 -10.46 -12.67
CA GLN A 127 21.91 -11.58 -13.43
C GLN A 127 21.60 -12.95 -12.83
N GLN A 128 21.39 -13.03 -11.52
CA GLN A 128 21.10 -14.26 -10.77
C GLN A 128 19.59 -14.55 -10.68
N ASN A 129 18.75 -13.78 -11.38
CA ASN A 129 17.29 -13.83 -11.33
C ASN A 129 16.69 -13.47 -9.96
N THR A 130 17.39 -12.69 -9.14
CA THR A 130 16.84 -12.03 -7.96
C THR A 130 15.91 -10.91 -8.40
N VAL A 131 14.74 -10.83 -7.79
CA VAL A 131 13.78 -9.73 -8.04
C VAL A 131 14.08 -8.59 -7.08
N ALA A 132 14.24 -7.39 -7.62
CA ALA A 132 14.28 -6.15 -6.87
C ALA A 132 13.08 -5.28 -7.23
N PHE A 133 12.67 -4.41 -6.31
CA PHE A 133 11.61 -3.44 -6.58
C PHE A 133 12.06 -2.02 -6.25
N ALA A 134 11.41 -1.05 -6.89
CA ALA A 134 11.60 0.35 -6.58
C ALA A 134 10.29 1.04 -6.23
N GLU A 135 10.38 2.06 -5.38
CA GLU A 135 9.32 3.00 -5.06
C GLU A 135 9.80 4.41 -5.40
N ILE A 136 8.90 5.20 -5.96
CA ILE A 136 9.18 6.52 -6.52
C ILE A 136 8.35 7.54 -5.78
N ILE A 137 9.02 8.51 -5.16
CA ILE A 137 8.34 9.59 -4.43
C ILE A 137 8.62 10.94 -5.07
N THR A 138 7.58 11.77 -5.13
CA THR A 138 7.68 13.17 -5.60
C THR A 138 7.42 14.17 -4.48
N SER A 139 7.09 13.69 -3.27
CA SER A 139 6.80 14.53 -2.11
C SER A 139 7.18 13.84 -0.80
N PRO A 140 7.52 14.59 0.26
CA PRO A 140 7.89 14.03 1.56
C PRO A 140 6.67 13.68 2.45
N THR A 141 5.44 13.87 1.96
CA THR A 141 4.25 14.05 2.82
C THR A 141 3.72 12.78 3.49
N ASP A 142 4.09 11.58 3.03
CA ASP A 142 3.44 10.32 3.46
C ASP A 142 4.42 9.23 3.93
N LEU A 143 5.51 9.61 4.61
CA LEU A 143 6.53 8.63 5.02
C LEU A 143 6.16 7.79 6.26
N LYS A 144 5.10 8.16 7.02
CA LYS A 144 4.79 7.53 8.31
C LYS A 144 4.47 6.04 8.21
N ASP A 145 3.70 5.65 7.20
CA ASP A 145 3.30 4.25 6.96
C ASP A 145 4.23 3.56 5.94
N PHE A 146 5.20 4.32 5.39
CA PHE A 146 6.06 3.88 4.30
C PHE A 146 7.00 2.74 4.71
N GLU A 147 7.59 2.81 5.90
CA GLU A 147 8.49 1.74 6.42
C GLU A 147 7.78 0.39 6.48
N GLN A 148 6.57 0.37 7.03
CA GLN A 148 5.76 -0.85 7.13
C GLN A 148 5.36 -1.38 5.75
N GLU A 149 5.07 -0.47 4.81
CA GLU A 149 4.79 -0.84 3.43
C GLU A 149 6.01 -1.48 2.74
N ILE A 150 7.21 -0.91 2.89
CA ILE A 150 8.44 -1.49 2.34
C ILE A 150 8.73 -2.86 2.95
N VAL A 151 8.62 -2.99 4.28
CA VAL A 151 8.80 -4.28 4.96
C VAL A 151 7.82 -5.33 4.44
N PHE A 152 6.55 -4.95 4.25
CA PHE A 152 5.55 -5.84 3.67
C PHE A 152 5.89 -6.23 2.23
N LYS A 153 6.29 -5.28 1.37
CA LYS A 153 6.67 -5.54 -0.03
C LYS A 153 7.88 -6.46 -0.13
N LYS A 154 8.92 -6.24 0.70
CA LYS A 154 10.07 -7.15 0.82
C LYS A 154 9.63 -8.56 1.22
N ARG A 155 8.79 -8.72 2.25
CA ARG A 155 8.28 -10.05 2.65
C ARG A 155 7.47 -10.73 1.55
N LEU A 156 6.58 -9.98 0.89
CA LEU A 156 5.73 -10.49 -0.17
C LEU A 156 6.55 -10.96 -1.38
N ILE A 157 7.45 -10.12 -1.90
CA ILE A 157 8.32 -10.46 -3.03
C ILE A 157 9.28 -11.59 -2.65
N GLY A 158 9.84 -11.53 -1.43
CA GLY A 158 10.73 -12.55 -0.88
C GLY A 158 10.07 -13.93 -0.84
N TYR A 159 8.82 -13.97 -0.38
CA TYR A 159 8.01 -15.18 -0.41
C TYR A 159 7.73 -15.64 -1.85
N LEU A 160 7.19 -14.78 -2.71
CA LEU A 160 6.78 -15.15 -4.07
C LEU A 160 7.92 -15.74 -4.90
N TYR A 161 9.10 -15.15 -4.82
CA TYR A 161 10.26 -15.54 -5.62
C TYR A 161 11.26 -16.40 -4.86
N GLY A 162 10.92 -16.82 -3.63
CA GLY A 162 11.75 -17.68 -2.80
C GLY A 162 13.14 -17.09 -2.56
N GLN A 163 13.21 -15.78 -2.29
CA GLN A 163 14.46 -15.07 -2.04
C GLN A 163 14.48 -14.55 -0.60
N PRO A 164 15.58 -14.78 0.15
CA PRO A 164 15.69 -14.37 1.55
C PRO A 164 15.90 -12.85 1.71
N ILE A 165 16.51 -12.23 0.70
CA ILE A 165 16.80 -10.80 0.64
C ILE A 165 16.12 -10.24 -0.60
N VAL A 166 15.47 -9.08 -0.47
CA VAL A 166 14.78 -8.38 -1.56
C VAL A 166 15.38 -7.00 -1.71
N PRO A 167 16.22 -6.77 -2.75
CA PRO A 167 16.79 -5.46 -2.97
C PRO A 167 15.73 -4.40 -3.21
N PHE A 168 15.92 -3.25 -2.58
CA PHE A 168 14.97 -2.14 -2.59
C PHE A 168 15.63 -0.85 -3.06
N ILE A 169 14.96 -0.13 -3.97
CA ILE A 169 15.44 1.12 -4.52
C ILE A 169 14.41 2.21 -4.25
N LEU A 170 14.79 3.24 -3.50
CA LEU A 170 13.96 4.43 -3.29
C LEU A 170 14.45 5.54 -4.21
N ILE A 171 13.58 6.02 -5.09
CA ILE A 171 13.91 7.11 -6.02
C ILE A 171 13.07 8.33 -5.67
N SER A 172 13.70 9.49 -5.56
CA SER A 172 13.03 10.70 -5.11
C SER A 172 13.39 11.92 -5.95
N SER A 173 12.38 12.74 -6.26
CA SER A 173 12.59 14.06 -6.86
C SER A 173 12.84 15.16 -5.81
N VAL A 174 12.90 14.80 -4.53
CA VAL A 174 13.15 15.70 -3.41
C VAL A 174 14.16 15.07 -2.46
N ASP A 175 15.04 15.87 -1.85
CA ASP A 175 15.99 15.31 -0.88
C ASP A 175 15.27 14.90 0.41
N ILE A 176 15.23 13.58 0.64
CA ILE A 176 14.65 12.93 1.82
C ILE A 176 15.69 12.16 2.62
N SER A 177 16.98 12.32 2.31
CA SER A 177 18.10 11.61 2.95
C SER A 177 18.19 11.83 4.46
N ARG A 178 17.70 12.97 4.94
CA ARG A 178 17.68 13.33 6.37
C ARG A 178 16.43 12.84 7.11
N ASN A 179 15.48 12.22 6.42
CA ASN A 179 14.29 11.70 7.06
C ASN A 179 14.63 10.42 7.85
N ALA A 180 14.25 10.38 9.13
CA ALA A 180 14.59 9.27 10.03
C ALA A 180 14.05 7.90 9.56
N ILE A 181 12.89 7.88 8.89
CA ILE A 181 12.32 6.64 8.32
C ILE A 181 13.18 6.17 7.15
N VAL A 182 13.52 7.09 6.25
CA VAL A 182 14.38 6.79 5.10
C VAL A 182 15.75 6.30 5.54
N GLN A 183 16.36 6.94 6.54
CA GLN A 183 17.65 6.51 7.09
C GLN A 183 17.59 5.08 7.64
N ARG A 184 16.52 4.69 8.33
CA ARG A 184 16.36 3.31 8.81
C ARG A 184 16.28 2.31 7.66
N ILE A 185 15.48 2.59 6.62
CA ILE A 185 15.38 1.70 5.45
C ILE A 185 16.72 1.62 4.71
N MET A 186 17.45 2.74 4.61
CA MET A 186 18.76 2.81 3.94
C MET A 186 19.92 2.23 4.75
N ASN A 187 19.72 1.92 6.04
CA ASN A 187 20.70 1.17 6.83
C ASN A 187 20.76 -0.31 6.42
N GLU A 188 19.75 -0.81 5.70
CA GLU A 188 19.76 -2.16 5.13
C GLU A 188 20.70 -2.19 3.90
N PRO A 189 21.64 -3.14 3.83
CA PRO A 189 22.68 -3.14 2.78
C PRO A 189 22.14 -3.37 1.37
N ASP A 190 20.97 -4.02 1.27
CA ASP A 190 20.21 -4.30 0.06
C ASP A 190 19.29 -3.14 -0.35
N SER A 191 19.40 -1.98 0.29
CA SER A 191 18.62 -0.77 -0.01
C SER A 191 19.49 0.35 -0.59
N VAL A 192 18.94 1.16 -1.49
CA VAL A 192 19.60 2.37 -2.01
C VAL A 192 18.61 3.52 -2.21
N LEU A 193 19.05 4.72 -1.86
CA LEU A 193 18.36 5.98 -2.14
C LEU A 193 19.03 6.64 -3.34
N ILE A 194 18.21 7.01 -4.32
CA ILE A 194 18.62 7.78 -5.49
C ILE A 194 17.80 9.08 -5.48
N VAL A 195 18.49 10.21 -5.43
CA VAL A 195 17.85 11.53 -5.53
C VAL A 195 18.18 12.11 -6.90
N THR A 196 17.15 12.52 -7.64
CA THR A 196 17.31 13.21 -8.93
C THR A 196 17.00 14.69 -8.78
N SER A 197 17.18 15.46 -9.88
CA SER A 197 16.60 16.80 -10.00
C SER A 197 15.08 16.77 -9.73
N SER A 198 14.54 17.91 -9.32
CA SER A 198 13.13 18.02 -8.98
C SER A 198 12.22 17.88 -10.21
N CYS A 199 10.99 17.44 -9.99
CA CYS A 199 9.99 17.37 -11.06
C CYS A 199 9.80 18.74 -11.73
N GLU A 200 9.83 19.83 -10.96
CA GLU A 200 9.69 21.19 -11.48
C GLU A 200 10.84 21.58 -12.43
N GLU A 201 12.09 21.32 -12.03
CA GLU A 201 13.27 21.60 -12.86
C GLU A 201 13.25 20.81 -14.16
N ILE A 202 12.95 19.51 -14.09
CA ILE A 202 12.91 18.66 -15.28
C ILE A 202 11.77 19.11 -16.21
N LYS A 203 10.60 19.42 -15.63
CA LYS A 203 9.39 19.82 -16.39
C LYS A 203 9.57 21.15 -17.11
N LYS A 204 10.41 22.07 -16.60
CA LYS A 204 10.76 23.34 -17.28
C LYS A 204 11.40 23.13 -18.66
N THR A 205 11.99 21.96 -18.90
CA THR A 205 12.57 21.63 -20.21
C THR A 205 11.53 21.25 -21.27
N LEU A 206 10.29 20.94 -20.86
CA LEU A 206 9.24 20.44 -21.75
C LEU A 206 8.30 21.55 -22.22
N ASN A 207 7.90 21.50 -23.50
CA ASN A 207 6.83 22.33 -24.02
C ASN A 207 5.49 21.55 -24.05
N PRO A 208 4.37 22.11 -23.53
CA PRO A 208 3.06 21.48 -23.60
C PRO A 208 2.62 21.09 -25.03
N ARG A 209 3.08 21.81 -26.06
CA ARG A 209 2.76 21.54 -27.46
C ARG A 209 3.38 20.23 -27.95
N ASP A 210 4.58 19.90 -27.48
CA ASP A 210 5.37 18.74 -27.94
C ASP A 210 4.84 17.40 -27.40
N ILE A 211 4.02 17.45 -26.35
CA ILE A 211 3.55 16.26 -25.65
C ILE A 211 2.10 15.87 -26.00
N ARG A 212 1.27 16.84 -26.42
CA ARG A 212 -0.20 16.70 -26.46
C ARG A 212 -0.66 15.54 -27.36
N TYR A 213 0.03 15.32 -28.47
CA TYR A 213 -0.32 14.33 -29.49
C TYR A 213 0.59 13.11 -29.53
N ARG A 214 1.53 12.99 -28.59
CA ARG A 214 2.41 11.81 -28.55
C ARG A 214 1.57 10.55 -28.28
N PRO A 215 1.64 9.51 -29.13
CA PRO A 215 0.90 8.28 -28.88
C PRO A 215 1.52 7.52 -27.71
N ARG A 216 0.68 6.75 -27.02
CA ARG A 216 1.13 5.73 -26.06
C ARG A 216 1.49 4.49 -26.87
N LYS A 217 2.79 4.25 -27.08
CA LYS A 217 3.29 3.11 -27.87
C LYS A 217 4.37 2.35 -27.09
N PRO A 218 4.33 1.00 -27.09
CA PRO A 218 5.40 0.20 -26.53
C PRO A 218 6.68 0.34 -27.35
N ILE A 219 7.82 0.14 -26.71
CA ILE A 219 9.14 0.08 -27.38
C ILE A 219 9.67 -1.36 -27.40
N ALA A 220 10.47 -1.67 -28.42
CA ALA A 220 11.32 -2.85 -28.42
C ALA A 220 12.66 -2.48 -27.79
N HIS A 221 13.07 -3.19 -26.75
CA HIS A 221 14.34 -2.96 -26.07
C HIS A 221 14.84 -4.26 -25.41
N PRO A 222 16.13 -4.62 -25.53
CA PRO A 222 16.65 -5.92 -25.08
C PRO A 222 16.56 -6.12 -23.56
N LYS A 223 16.65 -5.04 -22.78
CA LYS A 223 16.52 -5.08 -21.31
C LYS A 223 15.07 -5.04 -20.80
N LEU A 224 14.05 -5.09 -21.67
CA LEU A 224 12.65 -5.09 -21.25
C LEU A 224 12.05 -6.48 -21.15
N ILE A 225 11.73 -6.88 -19.93
CA ILE A 225 11.22 -8.22 -19.61
C ILE A 225 9.68 -8.14 -19.43
N PRO A 226 8.90 -8.98 -20.14
CA PRO A 226 7.48 -9.18 -19.84
C PRO A 226 7.28 -9.68 -18.41
N LEU A 227 6.28 -9.16 -17.69
CA LEU A 227 5.96 -9.67 -16.34
C LEU A 227 5.65 -11.18 -16.33
N GLY A 228 5.06 -11.71 -17.41
CA GLY A 228 4.74 -13.12 -17.54
C GLY A 228 5.97 -14.04 -17.57
N ASP A 229 7.15 -13.51 -17.91
CA ASP A 229 8.40 -14.28 -17.99
C ASP A 229 9.11 -14.39 -16.61
N VAL A 230 8.57 -13.68 -15.60
CA VAL A 230 9.08 -13.71 -14.23
C VAL A 230 8.11 -14.50 -13.37
N HIS A 231 8.33 -15.81 -13.31
CA HIS A 231 7.46 -16.73 -12.61
C HIS A 231 7.73 -16.74 -11.10
N PRO A 232 6.69 -16.58 -10.25
CA PRO A 232 6.79 -16.85 -8.82
C PRO A 232 7.27 -18.29 -8.59
N LYS A 233 8.25 -18.47 -7.70
CA LYS A 233 8.70 -19.80 -7.26
C LYS A 233 7.72 -20.46 -6.29
N ARG A 234 6.93 -19.64 -5.58
CA ARG A 234 5.93 -20.09 -4.61
C ARG A 234 4.53 -19.64 -5.08
N PRO A 235 3.80 -20.48 -5.83
CA PRO A 235 2.37 -20.23 -6.00
C PRO A 235 1.68 -20.26 -4.64
N PHE A 236 0.62 -19.47 -4.48
CA PHE A 236 -0.09 -19.36 -3.21
C PHE A 236 -1.59 -19.19 -3.44
N ASP A 237 -2.38 -19.79 -2.57
CA ASP A 237 -3.79 -19.45 -2.41
C ASP A 237 -3.93 -18.46 -1.25
N TYR A 238 -4.15 -17.19 -1.58
CA TYR A 238 -4.34 -16.17 -0.57
C TYR A 238 -5.56 -16.43 0.32
N ARG A 239 -6.61 -17.05 -0.21
CA ARG A 239 -7.81 -17.34 0.58
C ARG A 239 -7.52 -18.41 1.62
N GLU A 240 -6.79 -19.44 1.25
CA GLU A 240 -6.35 -20.49 2.18
C GLU A 240 -5.47 -19.90 3.29
N LEU A 241 -4.44 -19.13 2.93
CA LEU A 241 -3.56 -18.48 3.89
C LEU A 241 -4.31 -17.53 4.84
N HIS A 242 -5.28 -16.79 4.31
CA HIS A 242 -6.17 -15.96 5.10
C HIS A 242 -7.00 -16.79 6.09
N ASP A 243 -7.63 -17.87 5.63
CA ASP A 243 -8.52 -18.68 6.45
C ASP A 243 -7.74 -19.43 7.55
N GLN A 244 -6.55 -19.97 7.23
CA GLN A 244 -5.62 -20.54 8.21
C GLN A 244 -5.23 -19.51 9.28
N ARG A 245 -4.83 -18.29 8.85
CA ARG A 245 -4.46 -17.22 9.80
C ARG A 245 -5.66 -16.82 10.68
N ARG A 246 -6.86 -16.71 10.10
CA ARG A 246 -8.08 -16.40 10.85
C ARG A 246 -8.35 -17.46 11.92
N GLU A 247 -8.24 -18.73 11.57
CA GLU A 247 -8.51 -19.86 12.47
C GLU A 247 -7.47 -19.94 13.59
N GLN A 248 -6.19 -19.75 13.27
CA GLN A 248 -5.13 -19.67 14.27
C GLN A 248 -5.34 -18.50 15.24
N MET A 249 -5.70 -17.31 14.74
CA MET A 249 -6.01 -16.18 15.62
C MET A 249 -7.20 -16.48 16.54
N ILE A 250 -8.25 -17.13 16.03
CA ILE A 250 -9.41 -17.54 16.86
C ILE A 250 -8.96 -18.51 17.95
N LYS A 251 -8.17 -19.53 17.59
CA LYS A 251 -7.65 -20.52 18.55
C LYS A 251 -6.83 -19.84 19.66
N LEU A 252 -5.90 -18.95 19.30
CA LEU A 252 -5.09 -18.21 20.26
C LEU A 252 -5.95 -17.31 21.17
N MET A 253 -7.00 -16.67 20.62
CA MET A 253 -7.92 -15.88 21.43
C MET A 253 -8.72 -16.73 22.42
N ASP A 254 -9.14 -17.94 22.01
CA ASP A 254 -9.84 -18.90 22.87
C ASP A 254 -8.92 -19.46 23.97
N GLU A 255 -7.61 -19.55 23.70
CA GLU A 255 -6.56 -19.91 24.67
C GLU A 255 -6.13 -18.73 25.59
N GLY A 256 -6.68 -17.53 25.38
CA GLY A 256 -6.36 -16.35 26.19
C GLY A 256 -5.02 -15.70 25.89
N ALA A 257 -4.46 -15.92 24.69
CA ALA A 257 -3.20 -15.33 24.26
C ALA A 257 -3.27 -13.80 24.20
N SER A 258 -2.12 -13.11 24.29
CA SER A 258 -2.09 -11.65 24.14
C SER A 258 -2.27 -11.22 22.67
N CYS A 259 -2.58 -9.94 22.43
CA CYS A 259 -2.73 -9.40 21.08
C CYS A 259 -1.43 -9.52 20.26
N GLU A 260 -0.28 -9.36 20.91
CA GLU A 260 1.04 -9.50 20.27
C GLU A 260 1.30 -10.93 19.80
N ALA A 261 0.81 -11.94 20.54
CA ALA A 261 0.93 -13.33 20.15
C ALA A 261 0.14 -13.66 18.88
N LEU A 262 -0.92 -12.90 18.57
CA LEU A 262 -1.75 -13.12 17.37
C LEU A 262 -1.02 -12.81 16.06
N THR A 263 0.05 -12.02 16.11
CA THR A 263 0.82 -11.57 14.93
C THR A 263 2.29 -11.96 15.01
N ALA A 264 2.65 -12.79 16.00
CA ALA A 264 3.97 -13.37 16.10
C ALA A 264 4.32 -14.17 14.81
N PRO A 265 5.59 -14.17 14.39
CA PRO A 265 6.03 -15.00 13.27
C PRO A 265 5.70 -16.48 13.51
N ASP A 266 5.14 -17.13 12.49
CA ASP A 266 4.73 -18.52 12.47
C ASP A 266 5.00 -19.15 11.10
N GLU A 267 4.53 -20.39 10.90
CA GLU A 267 4.67 -21.10 9.62
C GLU A 267 3.84 -20.48 8.50
N ILE A 268 2.80 -19.71 8.82
CA ILE A 268 1.96 -19.05 7.83
C ILE A 268 2.71 -17.83 7.30
N PRO A 269 3.01 -17.74 5.99
CA PRO A 269 3.70 -16.59 5.42
C PRO A 269 3.01 -15.26 5.80
N PRO A 270 3.74 -14.24 6.28
CA PRO A 270 3.19 -12.97 6.75
C PRO A 270 2.81 -12.04 5.59
N ILE A 271 2.11 -12.58 4.59
CA ILE A 271 1.66 -11.88 3.38
C ILE A 271 0.18 -11.51 3.44
N VAL A 272 -0.54 -11.92 4.48
CA VAL A 272 -1.93 -11.57 4.76
C VAL A 272 -1.99 -10.19 5.42
N LYS A 273 -2.58 -9.20 4.75
CA LYS A 273 -2.70 -7.81 5.29
C LYS A 273 -3.93 -7.56 6.13
N LYS A 274 -4.92 -8.44 6.03
CA LYS A 274 -6.23 -8.23 6.61
C LYS A 274 -6.94 -9.54 6.83
N ILE A 275 -7.60 -9.67 7.97
CA ILE A 275 -8.44 -10.82 8.31
C ILE A 275 -9.89 -10.39 8.35
N VAL A 276 -10.73 -11.04 7.56
CA VAL A 276 -12.19 -10.93 7.59
C VAL A 276 -12.73 -12.06 8.47
N PHE A 277 -13.16 -11.71 9.68
CA PHE A 277 -13.70 -12.70 10.63
C PHE A 277 -15.08 -13.19 10.23
N GLY A 278 -15.90 -12.32 9.64
CA GLY A 278 -17.23 -12.69 9.16
C GLY A 278 -18.26 -11.57 9.26
N ALA A 279 -19.46 -11.82 8.73
CA ALA A 279 -20.58 -10.92 8.94
C ALA A 279 -21.29 -11.24 10.26
N LEU A 280 -21.78 -10.20 10.94
CA LEU A 280 -22.49 -10.31 12.21
C LEU A 280 -23.93 -10.74 11.99
N HIS A 281 -24.43 -11.65 12.81
CA HIS A 281 -25.86 -11.87 12.96
C HIS A 281 -26.53 -10.67 13.65
N PRO A 282 -27.83 -10.42 13.45
CA PRO A 282 -28.53 -9.28 14.05
C PRO A 282 -28.34 -9.14 15.58
N PRO A 283 -28.38 -10.22 16.39
CA PRO A 283 -28.11 -10.12 17.83
C PRO A 283 -26.67 -9.64 18.15
N ALA A 284 -25.69 -10.01 17.32
CA ALA A 284 -24.32 -9.56 17.47
C ALA A 284 -24.15 -8.09 17.09
N ILE A 285 -24.89 -7.60 16.08
CA ILE A 285 -24.96 -6.17 15.76
C ILE A 285 -25.56 -5.41 16.95
N LYS A 286 -26.64 -5.90 17.56
CA LYS A 286 -27.21 -5.29 18.77
C LYS A 286 -26.17 -5.18 19.89
N SER A 287 -25.43 -6.27 20.14
CA SER A 287 -24.35 -6.29 21.15
C SER A 287 -23.24 -5.28 20.86
N LEU A 288 -22.80 -5.16 19.61
CA LEU A 288 -21.79 -4.17 19.20
C LEU A 288 -22.22 -2.75 19.56
N PHE A 289 -23.48 -2.39 19.30
CA PHE A 289 -24.00 -1.05 19.55
C PHE A 289 -24.33 -0.78 21.03
N GLN A 290 -24.41 -1.81 21.86
CA GLN A 290 -24.51 -1.67 23.32
C GLN A 290 -23.15 -1.33 23.96
N SER A 291 -22.05 -1.87 23.41
CA SER A 291 -20.70 -1.68 23.97
C SER A 291 -19.89 -0.59 23.27
N THR A 292 -20.32 -0.12 22.09
CA THR A 292 -19.47 0.72 21.24
C THR A 292 -20.26 1.74 20.44
N THR A 293 -19.87 3.02 20.56
CA THR A 293 -20.42 4.10 19.75
C THR A 293 -19.89 4.02 18.32
N VAL A 294 -20.79 4.16 17.35
CA VAL A 294 -20.45 4.24 15.92
C VAL A 294 -20.98 5.55 15.36
N THR A 295 -20.13 6.30 14.64
CA THR A 295 -20.48 7.63 14.11
C THR A 295 -20.34 7.71 12.59
N ILE A 296 -21.29 8.36 11.92
CA ILE A 296 -21.24 8.68 10.49
C ILE A 296 -21.35 10.19 10.33
N LYS A 297 -20.31 10.82 9.76
CA LYS A 297 -20.23 12.29 9.62
C LYS A 297 -20.36 13.04 10.97
N GLY A 298 -19.85 12.45 12.04
CA GLY A 298 -19.91 13.03 13.39
C GLY A 298 -21.14 12.62 14.20
N GLU A 299 -22.22 12.19 13.54
CA GLU A 299 -23.45 11.80 14.21
C GLU A 299 -23.43 10.34 14.66
N PRO A 300 -23.77 10.02 15.93
CA PRO A 300 -23.93 8.65 16.37
C PRO A 300 -25.11 8.00 15.65
N ILE A 301 -24.95 6.72 15.31
CA ILE A 301 -26.00 5.92 14.68
C ILE A 301 -26.46 4.81 15.61
N THR A 302 -27.75 4.47 15.58
CA THR A 302 -28.32 3.43 16.45
C THR A 302 -28.40 2.06 15.78
N TYR A 303 -28.65 1.01 16.57
CA TYR A 303 -28.91 -0.33 16.06
C TYR A 303 -30.10 -0.35 15.07
N GLU A 304 -31.20 0.32 15.41
CA GLU A 304 -32.42 0.37 14.59
C GLU A 304 -32.13 1.03 13.23
N GLU A 305 -31.39 2.13 13.23
CA GLU A 305 -30.96 2.78 11.99
C GLU A 305 -30.07 1.88 11.15
N VAL A 306 -29.19 1.09 11.80
CA VAL A 306 -28.30 0.18 11.10
C VAL A 306 -29.10 -0.92 10.41
N MET A 307 -30.04 -1.54 11.13
CA MET A 307 -30.90 -2.59 10.58
C MET A 307 -31.76 -2.10 9.42
N LYS A 308 -32.20 -0.83 9.48
CA LYS A 308 -32.96 -0.17 8.41
C LYS A 308 -32.10 0.16 7.18
N ARG A 309 -30.89 0.68 7.36
CA ARG A 309 -30.06 1.25 6.26
C ARG A 309 -29.10 0.26 5.64
N PHE A 310 -28.66 -0.73 6.40
CA PHE A 310 -27.62 -1.67 5.99
C PHE A 310 -28.14 -3.11 5.99
N SER A 311 -27.69 -3.90 5.02
CA SER A 311 -28.05 -5.31 4.90
C SER A 311 -27.07 -6.23 5.61
N LYS A 312 -25.84 -5.76 5.87
CA LYS A 312 -24.74 -6.57 6.38
C LYS A 312 -23.74 -5.70 7.14
N VAL A 313 -23.24 -6.21 8.26
CA VAL A 313 -22.11 -5.64 8.99
C VAL A 313 -21.03 -6.71 9.07
N ILE A 314 -19.81 -6.39 8.64
CA ILE A 314 -18.67 -7.31 8.62
C ILE A 314 -17.59 -6.80 9.56
N PHE A 315 -17.04 -7.69 10.39
CA PHE A 315 -15.88 -7.41 11.24
C PHE A 315 -14.59 -7.91 10.57
N ALA A 316 -13.59 -7.04 10.53
CA ALA A 316 -12.27 -7.34 10.01
C ALA A 316 -11.19 -6.65 10.86
N VAL A 317 -9.94 -7.08 10.71
CA VAL A 317 -8.76 -6.43 11.29
C VAL A 317 -7.67 -6.28 10.24
N ASN A 318 -6.96 -5.16 10.26
CA ASN A 318 -5.72 -5.00 9.49
C ASN A 318 -4.54 -5.56 10.27
N LEU A 319 -3.62 -6.22 9.57
CA LEU A 319 -2.36 -6.72 10.09
C LEU A 319 -1.19 -5.85 9.62
N PRO A 320 -0.10 -5.74 10.40
CA PRO A 320 0.15 -6.43 11.68
C PRO A 320 -0.41 -5.71 12.91
N GLU A 321 -0.95 -4.49 12.81
CA GLU A 321 -1.35 -3.68 13.97
C GLU A 321 -2.63 -4.17 14.67
N CYS A 322 -3.26 -5.22 14.14
CA CYS A 322 -4.56 -5.73 14.62
C CYS A 322 -5.67 -4.67 14.67
N ARG A 323 -5.55 -3.62 13.85
CA ARG A 323 -6.48 -2.48 13.89
C ARG A 323 -7.86 -2.90 13.39
N PRO A 324 -8.93 -2.81 14.20
CA PRO A 324 -10.25 -3.29 13.81
C PRO A 324 -10.91 -2.39 12.77
N ILE A 325 -11.76 -2.98 11.94
CA ILE A 325 -12.53 -2.31 10.90
C ILE A 325 -13.92 -2.94 10.83
N LEU A 326 -14.93 -2.10 10.70
CA LEU A 326 -16.28 -2.55 10.36
C LEU A 326 -16.63 -2.13 8.93
N TYR A 327 -17.25 -3.03 8.17
CA TYR A 327 -17.80 -2.73 6.85
C TYR A 327 -19.32 -2.85 6.87
N PHE A 328 -20.02 -1.75 6.59
CA PHE A 328 -21.48 -1.73 6.57
C PHE A 328 -21.98 -1.72 5.13
N ARG A 329 -22.65 -2.78 4.69
CA ARG A 329 -23.22 -2.88 3.34
C ARG A 329 -24.52 -2.12 3.25
N THR A 330 -24.59 -1.05 2.47
CA THR A 330 -25.84 -0.30 2.31
C THR A 330 -26.88 -1.15 1.58
N ARG A 331 -28.18 -1.01 1.90
CA ARG A 331 -29.26 -1.73 1.19
C ARG A 331 -29.48 -1.16 -0.21
N ASN A 332 -29.47 0.16 -0.33
CA ASN A 332 -29.93 0.87 -1.52
C ASN A 332 -28.87 1.02 -2.62
N LYS A 333 -27.59 0.80 -2.29
CA LYS A 333 -26.47 0.98 -3.22
C LYS A 333 -25.50 -0.18 -3.07
N LYS A 334 -24.82 -0.56 -4.15
CA LYS A 334 -23.72 -1.53 -4.08
C LYS A 334 -22.47 -0.84 -3.51
N GLU A 335 -22.46 -0.57 -2.21
CA GLU A 335 -21.31 0.05 -1.54
C GLU A 335 -21.22 -0.38 -0.06
N TYR A 336 -20.00 -0.33 0.46
CA TYR A 336 -19.71 -0.52 1.88
C TYR A 336 -19.22 0.78 2.49
N PHE A 337 -19.70 1.11 3.68
CA PHE A 337 -19.08 2.13 4.51
C PHE A 337 -17.98 1.47 5.35
N LYS A 338 -16.75 1.97 5.23
CA LYS A 338 -15.63 1.55 6.06
C LYS A 338 -15.59 2.40 7.33
N MET A 339 -15.73 1.73 8.47
CA MET A 339 -15.68 2.34 9.79
C MET A 339 -14.36 1.94 10.45
N VAL A 340 -13.65 2.92 11.02
CA VAL A 340 -12.34 2.73 11.70
C VAL A 340 -12.39 3.29 13.11
N PRO A 341 -11.48 2.87 14.01
CA PRO A 341 -11.38 3.41 15.35
C PRO A 341 -11.28 4.94 15.35
N ALA A 342 -12.11 5.58 16.17
CA ALA A 342 -12.02 7.00 16.46
C ALA A 342 -11.07 7.24 17.64
N LYS A 343 -10.36 8.38 17.64
CA LYS A 343 -9.45 8.75 18.74
C LYS A 343 -10.16 8.85 20.10
N ALA A 344 -11.42 9.26 20.10
CA ALA A 344 -12.25 9.36 21.30
C ALA A 344 -12.89 8.02 21.74
N GLY A 345 -12.51 6.91 21.09
CA GLY A 345 -13.14 5.60 21.25
C GLY A 345 -14.30 5.37 20.30
N GLY A 346 -14.65 4.09 20.11
CA GLY A 346 -15.68 3.68 19.15
C GLY A 346 -15.21 3.71 17.70
N PHE A 347 -16.15 3.66 16.77
CA PHE A 347 -15.88 3.68 15.33
C PHE A 347 -16.40 4.97 14.68
N LYS A 348 -15.66 5.45 13.68
CA LYS A 348 -16.09 6.53 12.80
C LYS A 348 -16.02 6.12 11.34
N TYR A 349 -16.90 6.67 10.53
CA TYR A 349 -16.82 6.57 9.08
C TYR A 349 -15.51 7.18 8.55
N GLU A 350 -14.79 6.41 7.74
CA GLU A 350 -13.58 6.87 7.05
C GLU A 350 -13.85 7.09 5.56
N SER A 351 -14.39 6.08 4.88
CA SER A 351 -14.47 6.05 3.43
C SER A 351 -15.58 5.13 2.92
N ARG A 352 -15.99 5.31 1.66
CA ARG A 352 -16.85 4.35 0.94
C ARG A 352 -15.97 3.38 0.15
N ARG A 353 -16.43 2.14 0.05
CA ARG A 353 -15.86 1.10 -0.81
C ARG A 353 -16.90 0.70 -1.84
N THR A 354 -16.55 0.78 -3.11
CA THR A 354 -17.45 0.53 -4.23
C THR A 354 -16.94 -0.63 -5.09
N PRO A 355 -17.77 -1.21 -5.99
CA PRO A 355 -17.37 -2.30 -6.88
C PRO A 355 -16.14 -2.00 -7.72
N HIS A 356 -15.88 -0.72 -8.01
CA HIS A 356 -14.70 -0.28 -8.74
C HIS A 356 -13.39 -0.47 -7.94
N MET A 357 -13.47 -0.60 -6.61
CA MET A 357 -12.34 -0.85 -5.71
C MET A 357 -12.14 -2.37 -5.49
N ALA A 358 -12.10 -3.10 -6.61
CA ALA A 358 -12.39 -4.52 -6.79
C ALA A 358 -11.64 -5.53 -5.88
N GLY A 359 -11.89 -6.83 -6.09
CA GLY A 359 -11.25 -7.94 -5.38
C GLY A 359 -11.73 -8.09 -3.94
N PHE A 360 -11.25 -7.21 -3.07
CA PHE A 360 -11.69 -7.14 -1.68
C PHE A 360 -13.19 -6.82 -1.56
N PHE A 361 -13.73 -5.97 -2.43
CA PHE A 361 -15.18 -5.74 -2.49
C PHE A 361 -15.96 -7.03 -2.77
N LEU A 362 -15.49 -7.86 -3.72
CA LEU A 362 -16.14 -9.14 -4.06
C LEU A 362 -16.09 -10.11 -2.88
N TRP A 363 -14.98 -10.11 -2.13
CA TRP A 363 -14.87 -10.86 -0.89
C TRP A 363 -15.96 -10.46 0.11
N LEU A 364 -16.11 -9.17 0.41
CA LEU A 364 -17.13 -8.68 1.34
C LEU A 364 -18.56 -9.04 0.89
N GLU A 365 -18.84 -8.98 -0.42
CA GLU A 365 -20.14 -9.37 -0.96
C GLU A 365 -20.43 -10.86 -0.69
N GLY A 366 -19.42 -11.73 -0.88
CA GLY A 366 -19.52 -13.16 -0.65
C GLY A 366 -19.58 -13.59 0.82
N THR A 367 -19.16 -12.74 1.77
CA THR A 367 -19.16 -13.08 3.21
C THR A 367 -20.58 -13.24 3.75
N GLN A 368 -20.92 -14.42 4.26
CA GLN A 368 -22.21 -14.68 4.92
C GLN A 368 -22.17 -14.36 6.42
N PRO A 369 -23.33 -14.11 7.07
CA PRO A 369 -23.43 -14.03 8.53
C PRO A 369 -22.90 -15.30 9.19
N SER A 370 -21.91 -15.15 10.06
CA SER A 370 -21.24 -16.24 10.76
C SER A 370 -20.81 -15.88 12.19
N LEU A 371 -20.83 -14.60 12.56
CA LEU A 371 -20.43 -14.12 13.87
C LEU A 371 -21.67 -13.92 14.77
N GLY A 372 -21.80 -14.80 15.76
CA GLY A 372 -22.76 -14.66 16.86
C GLY A 372 -22.25 -13.78 17.99
N THR A 373 -23.12 -13.43 18.93
CA THR A 373 -22.86 -12.46 20.01
C THR A 373 -21.59 -12.76 20.81
N ARG A 374 -21.37 -14.02 21.22
CA ARG A 374 -20.19 -14.42 22.00
C ARG A 374 -18.88 -14.13 21.27
N LYS A 375 -18.77 -14.58 20.01
CA LYS A 375 -17.56 -14.35 19.19
C LYS A 375 -17.35 -12.86 18.93
N THR A 376 -18.41 -12.12 18.63
CA THR A 376 -18.31 -10.66 18.44
C THR A 376 -17.80 -9.96 19.70
N ARG A 377 -18.26 -10.36 20.90
CA ARG A 377 -17.77 -9.78 22.15
C ARG A 377 -16.28 -10.03 22.36
N ILE A 378 -15.81 -11.26 22.14
CA ILE A 378 -14.39 -11.61 22.20
C ILE A 378 -13.57 -10.72 21.24
N LEU A 379 -14.01 -10.57 19.98
CA LEU A 379 -13.33 -9.72 19.01
C LEU A 379 -13.27 -8.25 19.45
N LEU A 380 -14.33 -7.73 20.09
CA LEU A 380 -14.36 -6.36 20.61
C LEU A 380 -13.44 -6.18 21.82
N GLU A 381 -13.45 -7.14 22.76
CA GLU A 381 -12.55 -7.16 23.91
C GLU A 381 -11.08 -7.14 23.45
N TYR A 382 -10.73 -8.00 22.50
CA TYR A 382 -9.37 -8.10 21.96
C TYR A 382 -8.90 -6.87 21.18
N PHE A 383 -9.70 -6.42 20.21
CA PHE A 383 -9.24 -5.44 19.22
C PHE A 383 -9.69 -4.01 19.48
N VAL A 384 -10.75 -3.80 20.27
CA VAL A 384 -11.31 -2.46 20.52
C VAL A 384 -11.04 -1.99 21.94
N GLU A 385 -11.19 -2.86 22.93
CA GLU A 385 -11.02 -2.47 24.34
C GLU A 385 -9.55 -2.42 24.77
N ASN A 386 -8.71 -3.31 24.27
CA ASN A 386 -7.27 -3.27 24.56
C ASN A 386 -6.55 -2.06 23.92
N GLU A 387 -6.97 -1.60 22.72
CA GLU A 387 -6.49 -0.32 22.14
C GLU A 387 -6.75 0.88 23.07
N LYS A 388 -7.86 0.87 23.83
CA LYS A 388 -8.16 1.93 24.81
C LYS A 388 -7.19 1.90 25.99
N LYS A 389 -6.81 0.71 26.47
CA LYS A 389 -5.88 0.57 27.60
C LYS A 389 -4.46 1.03 27.24
N GLU A 390 -4.01 0.78 26.02
CA GLU A 390 -2.68 1.24 25.57
C GLU A 390 -2.61 2.74 25.26
N SER A 391 -3.69 3.32 24.71
CA SER A 391 -3.74 4.77 24.43
C SER A 391 -3.78 5.61 25.72
N ILE A 392 -4.43 5.11 26.77
CA ILE A 392 -4.42 5.74 28.10
C ILE A 392 -3.02 5.69 28.75
N LYS A 393 -2.25 4.60 28.55
CA LYS A 393 -0.88 4.48 29.08
C LYS A 393 0.14 5.39 28.37
N LYS A 394 -0.16 5.88 27.16
CA LYS A 394 0.73 6.72 26.35
C LYS A 394 0.50 8.23 26.51
N GLU A 395 -0.49 8.67 27.29
CA GLU A 395 -0.62 10.10 27.63
C GLU A 395 0.30 10.44 28.82
N PRO A 396 1.35 11.28 28.65
CA PRO A 396 2.09 11.78 29.79
C PRO A 396 1.17 12.70 30.60
N ALA A 397 1.06 12.41 31.90
CA ALA A 397 0.30 13.22 32.85
C ALA A 397 0.64 14.71 32.66
N LYS A 398 -0.32 15.48 32.13
CA LYS A 398 -0.17 16.94 32.00
C LYS A 398 0.04 17.50 33.40
N LYS A 399 1.29 17.87 33.72
CA LYS A 399 1.62 18.65 34.92
C LYS A 399 0.76 19.91 34.90
N SER A 400 -0.14 20.00 35.87
CA SER A 400 -0.95 21.18 36.15
C SER A 400 0.00 22.37 36.39
N ARG A 401 0.01 23.33 35.45
CA ARG A 401 0.70 24.61 35.65
C ARG A 401 -0.08 25.39 36.70
N LYS A 402 0.48 25.52 37.90
CA LYS A 402 0.03 26.49 38.91
C LYS A 402 0.07 27.92 38.32
N PRO A 403 -0.90 28.80 38.64
CA PRO A 403 -0.91 30.16 38.13
C PRO A 403 0.25 30.97 38.72
N LYS A 404 0.99 31.69 37.86
CA LYS A 404 2.01 32.66 38.27
C LYS A 404 1.31 33.86 38.93
N LYS A 405 1.63 34.13 40.20
CA LYS A 405 1.30 35.38 40.89
C LYS A 405 1.91 36.57 40.13
N SER A 406 1.07 37.54 39.78
CA SER A 406 1.49 38.83 39.24
C SER A 406 2.21 39.65 40.32
N LYS A 407 3.48 39.98 40.08
CA LYS A 407 4.19 41.02 40.86
C LYS A 407 3.84 42.38 40.25
N ARG A 408 2.98 43.14 40.95
CA ARG A 408 2.92 44.61 40.80
C ARG A 408 4.27 45.19 41.22
N ARG A 409 4.96 45.87 40.31
CA ARG A 409 6.03 46.83 40.67
C ARG A 409 5.45 48.24 40.52
N ARG A 410 5.42 48.95 41.65
CA ARG A 410 5.34 50.42 41.70
C ARG A 410 6.69 50.98 41.26
N LYS A 411 6.70 51.84 40.24
CA LYS A 411 7.01 53.27 40.37
C LYS A 411 6.59 53.95 39.08
#